data_AF-A0A7X8FFL2-F1
#
_entry.id   AF-A0A7X8FFL2-F1
#
_cell.length_a   1.000
_cell.length_b   1.000
_cell.length_c   1.000
_cell.angle_alpha   90.00
_cell.angle_beta   90.00
_cell.angle_gamma   90.00
#
_symmetry.space_group_name_H-M   'P 1'
#
loop_
_entity.id
_entity.type
_entity.pdbx_description
1 polymer ?
#
loop_
_entity_poly.entity_id
_entity_poly.type
_entity_poly.pdbx_seq_one_letter_code
_entity_poly.pdbx_strand_id
1 'polypeptide(L)'
;MGGILFKGLVEEVGTISSLEPGPEGSGVCTVVIEASQVLTGLKVGDQIAVNGVCLTIIDISTQFFVVRLWPRTQCKTNLMRLKPGDKVNLERNRNLEIVIEENTCPAVLEGE
;
A
#
# COMPACT_ATOMS: atom_id res chain seq x y z
N MET A 1 -11.60 16.49 -9.86
CA MET A 1 -11.19 15.10 -9.52
C MET A 1 -9.97 15.20 -8.62
N GLY A 2 -10.09 14.93 -7.32
CA GLY A 2 -8.93 14.97 -6.42
C GLY A 2 -7.96 13.83 -6.75
N GLY A 3 -6.68 14.16 -6.96
CA GLY A 3 -5.61 13.19 -7.17
C GLY A 3 -4.96 12.78 -5.86
N ILE A 4 -4.39 11.58 -5.84
CA ILE A 4 -3.62 11.02 -4.73
C ILE A 4 -2.14 11.35 -4.96
N LEU A 5 -1.49 12.02 -4.00
CA LEU A 5 -0.09 12.43 -4.11
C LEU A 5 0.73 11.87 -2.94
N PHE A 6 1.77 11.10 -3.27
CA PHE A 6 2.82 10.69 -2.35
C PHE A 6 4.02 11.65 -2.52
N LYS A 7 4.57 12.14 -1.41
CA LYS A 7 5.70 13.09 -1.38
C LYS A 7 7.06 12.38 -1.40
N GLY A 8 7.09 11.06 -1.19
CA GLY A 8 8.34 10.30 -1.04
C GLY A 8 9.01 10.52 0.31
N LEU A 9 8.25 10.96 1.32
CA LEU A 9 8.73 11.14 2.68
C LEU A 9 8.29 9.94 3.51
N VAL A 10 9.23 9.08 3.88
CA VAL A 10 8.97 7.95 4.78
C VAL A 10 8.54 8.52 6.14
N GLU A 11 7.28 8.31 6.51
CA GLU A 11 6.72 8.77 7.78
C GLU A 11 7.00 7.79 8.90
N GLU A 12 7.08 6.50 8.57
CA GLU A 12 7.36 5.43 9.54
C GLU A 12 8.03 4.25 8.86
N VAL A 13 8.84 3.51 9.61
CA VAL A 13 9.34 2.21 9.19
C VAL A 13 8.53 1.15 9.94
N GLY A 14 7.62 0.49 9.21
CA GLY A 14 6.82 -0.63 9.73
C GLY A 14 7.57 -1.95 9.71
N THR A 15 6.95 -2.97 10.28
CA THR A 15 7.48 -4.35 10.27
C THR A 15 6.43 -5.30 9.72
N ILE A 16 6.82 -6.22 8.85
CA ILE A 16 5.88 -7.22 8.36
C ILE A 16 5.70 -8.28 9.44
N SER A 17 4.46 -8.46 9.87
CA SER A 17 4.10 -9.45 10.88
C SER A 17 3.80 -10.80 10.22
N SER A 18 3.06 -10.79 9.10
CA SER A 18 2.72 -11.99 8.35
C SER A 18 2.45 -11.70 6.87
N LEU A 19 2.68 -12.71 6.02
CA LEU A 19 2.24 -12.74 4.63
C LEU A 19 1.49 -14.04 4.41
N GLU A 20 0.21 -13.95 4.07
CA GLU A 20 -0.66 -15.11 3.84
C GLU A 20 -1.19 -15.12 2.40
N PRO A 21 -1.31 -16.30 1.77
CA PRO A 21 -2.00 -16.39 0.49
C PRO A 21 -3.47 -15.97 0.66
N GLY A 22 -3.94 -15.17 -0.29
CA GLY A 22 -5.34 -14.79 -0.41
C GLY A 22 -6.20 -15.93 -0.98
N PRO A 23 -7.41 -15.63 -1.46
CA PRO A 23 -8.35 -16.63 -1.98
C PRO A 23 -7.68 -17.55 -3.02
N GLU A 24 -7.97 -18.85 -2.92
CA GLU A 24 -7.37 -19.89 -3.76
C GLU A 24 -7.50 -19.54 -5.26
N GLY A 25 -6.41 -19.67 -6.01
CA GLY A 25 -6.36 -19.36 -7.45
C GLY A 25 -6.23 -17.88 -7.83
N SER A 26 -6.35 -16.93 -6.88
CA SER A 26 -6.24 -15.50 -7.19
C SER A 26 -4.79 -14.98 -7.30
N GLY A 27 -3.83 -15.71 -6.71
CA GLY A 27 -2.43 -15.28 -6.58
C GLY A 27 -2.23 -14.00 -5.76
N VAL A 28 -3.27 -13.52 -5.08
CA VAL A 28 -3.20 -12.38 -4.18
C VAL A 28 -2.54 -12.81 -2.88
N CYS A 29 -1.74 -11.95 -2.26
CA CYS A 29 -1.24 -12.15 -0.90
C CYS A 29 -1.80 -11.08 0.02
N THR A 30 -2.21 -11.49 1.21
CA THR A 30 -2.58 -10.60 2.31
C THR A 30 -1.34 -10.36 3.16
N VAL A 31 -1.03 -9.09 3.43
CA VAL A 31 0.14 -8.73 4.24
C VAL A 31 -0.30 -7.94 5.44
N VAL A 32 0.15 -8.38 6.61
CA VAL A 32 -0.07 -7.72 7.89
C VAL A 32 1.19 -6.94 8.23
N ILE A 33 1.05 -5.63 8.43
CA ILE A 33 2.15 -4.72 8.71
C ILE A 33 1.89 -4.02 10.04
N GLU A 34 2.83 -4.19 10.96
CA GLU A 34 2.87 -3.49 12.24
C GLU A 34 3.39 -2.07 12.05
N ALA A 35 2.64 -1.12 12.61
CA ALA A 35 2.92 0.31 12.58
C ALA A 35 2.21 0.97 13.76
N SER A 36 2.50 2.23 14.04
CA SER A 36 1.84 2.98 15.13
C SER A 36 1.56 4.42 14.75
N GLN A 37 2.51 5.11 14.10
CA GLN A 37 2.36 6.53 13.77
C GLN A 37 1.46 6.75 12.55
N VAL A 38 1.61 5.94 11.50
CA VAL A 38 0.80 6.08 10.28
C VAL A 38 -0.64 5.61 10.48
N LEU A 39 -0.92 4.77 11.48
CA LEU A 39 -2.28 4.29 11.75
C LEU A 39 -3.24 5.41 12.18
N THR A 40 -2.71 6.49 12.76
CA THR A 40 -3.54 7.61 13.21
C THR A 40 -4.17 8.31 12.01
N GLY A 41 -5.50 8.19 11.90
CA GLY A 41 -6.31 8.82 10.85
C GLY A 41 -6.56 7.97 9.61
N LEU A 42 -5.99 6.76 9.52
CA LEU A 42 -6.27 5.82 8.45
C LEU A 42 -7.57 5.04 8.71
N LYS A 43 -8.25 4.67 7.63
CA LYS A 43 -9.46 3.86 7.65
C LYS A 43 -9.37 2.74 6.61
N VAL A 44 -10.20 1.71 6.79
CA VAL A 44 -10.40 0.69 5.75
C VAL A 44 -10.89 1.36 4.47
N GLY A 45 -10.27 1.01 3.34
CA GLY A 45 -10.50 1.63 2.04
C GLY A 45 -9.51 2.75 1.69
N ASP A 46 -8.74 3.26 2.66
CA ASP A 46 -7.69 4.22 2.37
C ASP A 46 -6.50 3.59 1.63
N GLN A 47 -5.69 4.46 1.03
CA GLN A 47 -4.47 4.08 0.33
C GLN A 47 -3.24 4.44 1.15
N ILE A 48 -2.28 3.52 1.20
CA ILE A 48 -0.99 3.69 1.86
C ILE A 48 0.13 3.21 0.93
N ALA A 49 1.24 3.94 0.90
CA ALA A 49 2.42 3.51 0.17
C ALA A 49 3.31 2.65 1.08
N VAL A 50 3.63 1.44 0.61
CA VAL A 50 4.56 0.51 1.27
C VAL A 50 5.75 0.31 0.34
N ASN A 51 6.95 0.75 0.76
CA ASN A 51 8.14 0.82 -0.10
C ASN A 51 7.87 1.54 -1.45
N GLY A 52 7.02 2.57 -1.45
CA GLY A 52 6.64 3.32 -2.64
C GLY A 52 5.55 2.66 -3.51
N VAL A 53 5.02 1.51 -3.11
CA VAL A 53 3.92 0.84 -3.81
C VAL A 53 2.60 1.22 -3.13
N CYS A 54 1.69 1.82 -3.89
CA CYS A 54 0.36 2.15 -3.38
C CYS A 54 -0.49 0.88 -3.20
N LEU A 55 -0.96 0.66 -1.97
CA LEU A 55 -1.79 -0.47 -1.58
C LEU A 55 -3.04 0.02 -0.84
N THR A 56 -4.12 -0.74 -0.96
CA THR A 56 -5.38 -0.46 -0.27
C THR A 56 -5.44 -1.20 1.06
N ILE A 57 -5.80 -0.47 2.11
CA ILE A 57 -6.03 -1.03 3.45
C ILE A 57 -7.36 -1.78 3.45
N ILE A 58 -7.32 -3.06 3.76
CA ILE A 58 -8.50 -3.93 3.85
C ILE A 58 -8.94 -4.20 5.29
N ASP A 59 -8.03 -4.04 6.26
CA ASP A 59 -8.32 -4.13 7.68
C ASP A 59 -7.32 -3.27 8.46
N ILE A 60 -7.73 -2.74 9.62
CA ILE A 60 -6.89 -1.87 10.44
C ILE A 60 -7.17 -2.09 11.93
N SER A 61 -6.10 -2.09 12.71
CA SER A 61 -6.11 -2.20 14.16
C SER A 61 -5.31 -1.04 14.78
N THR A 62 -5.17 -1.04 16.10
CA THR A 62 -4.38 -0.03 16.83
C THR A 62 -2.87 -0.20 16.67
N GLN A 63 -2.40 -1.39 16.27
CA GLN A 63 -0.97 -1.73 16.18
C GLN A 63 -0.55 -2.26 14.80
N PHE A 64 -1.50 -2.52 13.91
CA PHE A 64 -1.22 -3.05 12.58
C PHE A 64 -2.30 -2.63 11.59
N PHE A 65 -1.98 -2.78 10.30
CA PHE A 65 -2.93 -2.71 9.22
C PHE A 65 -2.69 -3.84 8.23
N VAL A 66 -3.69 -4.14 7.42
CA VAL A 66 -3.68 -5.25 6.47
C VAL A 66 -3.92 -4.72 5.07
N VAL A 67 -3.10 -5.18 4.13
CA VAL A 67 -3.17 -4.80 2.71
C VAL A 67 -3.20 -6.04 1.81
N ARG A 68 -3.71 -5.87 0.58
CA ARG A 68 -3.67 -6.90 -0.46
C ARG A 68 -2.63 -6.59 -1.51
N LEU A 69 -1.76 -7.55 -1.78
CA LEU A 69 -0.79 -7.55 -2.86
C LEU A 69 -1.27 -8.39 -4.02
N TRP A 70 -1.52 -7.74 -5.14
CA TRP A 70 -1.91 -8.40 -6.39
C TRP A 70 -0.70 -9.02 -7.11
N PRO A 71 -0.86 -10.14 -7.83
CA PRO A 71 0.24 -10.82 -8.51
C PRO A 71 1.02 -9.92 -9.47
N ARG A 72 0.33 -9.04 -10.22
CA ARG A 72 0.98 -8.08 -11.13
C ARG A 72 1.90 -7.10 -10.38
N THR A 73 1.54 -6.75 -9.15
CA THR A 73 2.33 -5.90 -8.25
C THR A 73 3.52 -6.68 -7.66
N GLN A 74 3.31 -7.95 -7.32
CA GLN A 74 4.37 -8.83 -6.82
C GLN A 74 5.52 -8.98 -7.83
N CYS A 75 5.21 -9.28 -9.10
CA CYS A 75 6.24 -9.52 -10.12
C CYS A 75 7.12 -8.30 -10.45
N LYS A 76 6.64 -7.07 -10.20
CA LYS A 76 7.34 -5.83 -10.57
C LYS A 76 7.99 -5.11 -9.39
N THR A 77 7.88 -5.64 -8.17
CA THR A 77 8.32 -4.96 -6.95
C THR A 77 9.20 -5.85 -6.09
N ASN A 78 9.95 -5.24 -5.16
CA ASN A 78 10.74 -5.98 -4.17
C ASN A 78 9.87 -6.72 -3.14
N LEU A 79 8.54 -6.55 -3.18
CA LEU A 79 7.60 -7.06 -2.19
C LEU A 79 7.49 -8.59 -2.19
N MET A 80 7.88 -9.27 -3.28
CA MET A 80 7.94 -10.75 -3.34
C MET A 80 8.96 -11.38 -2.40
N ARG A 81 10.00 -10.64 -2.02
CA ARG A 81 11.09 -11.19 -1.18
C ARG A 81 10.85 -10.95 0.31
N LEU A 82 9.80 -10.21 0.62
CA LEU A 82 9.49 -9.81 1.98
C LEU A 82 9.04 -11.02 2.80
N LYS A 83 9.51 -11.04 4.05
CA LYS A 83 9.23 -12.07 5.03
C LYS A 83 8.77 -11.44 6.34
N PRO A 84 8.11 -12.22 7.21
CA PRO A 84 7.89 -11.79 8.59
C PRO A 84 9.20 -11.31 9.23
N GLY A 85 9.17 -10.14 9.86
CA GLY A 85 10.33 -9.47 10.46
C GLY A 85 11.01 -8.42 9.56
N ASP A 86 10.72 -8.40 8.25
CA ASP A 86 11.31 -7.39 7.36
C ASP A 86 10.74 -6.00 7.63
N LYS A 87 11.60 -4.99 7.44
CA LYS A 87 11.26 -3.58 7.60
C LYS A 87 10.76 -3.00 6.28
N VAL A 88 9.71 -2.18 6.36
CA VAL A 88 9.10 -1.51 5.20
C VAL A 88 8.90 -0.04 5.46
N ASN A 89 9.14 0.78 4.45
CA ASN A 89 8.90 2.22 4.50
C ASN A 89 7.41 2.48 4.27
N LEU A 90 6.81 3.28 5.15
CA LEU A 90 5.39 3.62 5.13
C LEU A 90 5.20 5.11 4.90
N GLU A 91 4.27 5.44 4.01
CA GLU A 91 3.86 6.81 3.72
C GLU A 91 2.34 6.87 3.52
N ARG A 92 1.66 7.76 4.26
CA ARG A 92 0.22 7.97 4.10
C ARG A 92 -0.04 8.82 2.88
N ASN A 93 -1.13 8.50 2.18
CA ASN A 93 -1.70 9.44 1.24
C ASN A 93 -2.34 10.60 2.01
N ARG A 94 -1.89 11.84 1.77
CA ARG A 94 -2.68 13.02 2.14
C ARG A 94 -3.48 13.44 0.91
N ASN A 95 -4.81 13.39 1.00
CA ASN A 95 -5.67 14.12 0.08
C ASN A 95 -5.33 15.61 0.19
N LEU A 96 -4.45 16.11 -0.68
CA LEU A 96 -4.47 17.53 -1.02
C LEU A 96 -5.59 17.71 -2.05
N GLU A 97 -6.46 18.71 -1.83
CA GLU A 97 -7.19 19.35 -2.93
C GLU A 97 -6.17 19.95 -3.90
N ILE A 98 -5.65 19.13 -4.79
CA ILE A 98 -4.96 19.61 -5.98
C ILE A 98 -6.06 19.84 -7.01
N VAL A 99 -6.24 21.11 -7.38
CA VAL A 99 -6.89 21.48 -8.63
C VAL A 99 -6.06 20.82 -9.74
N ILE A 100 -6.53 19.68 -10.22
CA ILE A 100 -6.04 19.09 -11.46
C ILE A 100 -6.34 20.09 -12.58
N GLU A 101 -5.32 20.81 -13.03
CA GLU A 101 -5.26 21.12 -14.45
C GLU A 101 -5.17 19.77 -15.18
N GLU A 102 -6.04 19.58 -16.19
CA GLU A 102 -6.21 18.34 -16.93
C GLU A 102 -4.95 17.94 -17.71
N ASN A 103 -3.89 17.49 -17.04
CA ASN A 103 -2.86 16.71 -17.70
C ASN A 103 -2.07 15.85 -16.70
N THR A 104 -2.26 14.54 -16.85
CA THR A 104 -1.35 13.44 -16.52
C THR A 104 -1.65 12.64 -15.24
N CYS A 105 -2.36 11.52 -15.43
CA CYS A 105 -1.98 10.24 -14.83
C CYS A 105 -2.50 9.11 -15.73
N PRO A 106 -1.68 8.58 -16.67
CA PRO A 106 -2.13 7.53 -17.56
C PRO A 106 -2.20 6.21 -16.79
N ALA A 107 -3.41 5.67 -16.68
CA ALA A 107 -3.63 4.26 -16.46
C ALA A 107 -2.94 3.48 -17.59
N VAL A 108 -1.90 2.71 -17.29
CA VAL A 108 -1.48 1.62 -18.20
C VAL A 108 -2.32 0.40 -17.88
N LEU A 109 -3.55 0.47 -18.41
CA LEU A 109 -4.15 -0.66 -19.08
C LEU A 109 -3.20 -1.09 -20.19
N GLU A 110 -2.57 -2.24 -20.04
CA GLU A 110 -2.09 -3.01 -21.17
C GLU A 110 -2.53 -4.44 -20.90
N GLY A 111 -3.69 -4.76 -21.48
CA GLY A 111 -3.93 -6.07 -22.03
C GLY A 111 -3.59 -5.97 -23.51
N GLU A 112 -2.74 -6.89 -23.96
CA GLU A 112 -2.91 -7.65 -25.19
C GLU A 112 -2.84 -9.13 -24.81
#